data_AF-A0A6I5ZGE5-F1
#
_entry.id   AF-A0A6I5ZGE5-F1
#
_cell.length_a   1.000
_cell.length_b   1.000
_cell.length_c   1.000
_cell.angle_alpha   90.00
_cell.angle_beta   90.00
_cell.angle_gamma   90.00
#
_symmetry.space_group_name_H-M   'P 1'
#
loop_
_entity.id
_entity.type
_entity.pdbx_description
1 polymer ?
#
loop_
_entity_poly.entity_id
_entity_poly.type
_entity_poly.pdbx_seq_one_letter_code
_entity_poly.pdbx_strand_id
1 'polypeptide(L)'
;MATRGFWIGEIRASDGVARKLRTKHNLSVEEVRAACVPNQYDRAGWEVDEVHGERLLVETHDAVGWIRVILQPIDVEDGIWQLRTAWRRM
;
A
#
# COMPACT_ATOMS: atom_id res chain seq x y z
N MET A 1 3.03 -12.56 19.18
CA MET A 1 2.37 -13.00 17.93
C MET A 1 3.47 -13.13 16.90
N ALA A 2 3.64 -14.30 16.27
CA ALA A 2 4.60 -14.43 15.17
C ALA A 2 4.13 -13.50 14.04
N THR A 3 4.91 -12.46 13.74
CA THR A 3 4.58 -11.55 12.65
C THR A 3 4.73 -12.33 11.36
N ARG A 4 3.61 -12.65 10.70
CA ARG A 4 3.64 -13.26 9.36
C ARG A 4 4.52 -12.38 8.47
N GLY A 5 5.60 -12.96 7.91
CA GLY A 5 6.50 -12.25 7.02
C GLY A 5 5.77 -11.75 5.77
N PHE A 6 6.29 -10.69 5.17
CA PHE A 6 5.84 -10.19 3.87
C PHE A 6 7.03 -9.55 3.15
N TRP A 7 6.92 -9.48 1.83
CA TRP A 7 7.84 -8.77 0.94
C TRP A 7 7.01 -7.99 -0.08
N ILE A 8 7.38 -6.75 -0.38
CA ILE A 8 6.70 -5.90 -1.37
C ILE A 8 7.61 -5.80 -2.60
N GLY A 9 7.35 -6.66 -3.60
CA GLY A 9 8.08 -6.68 -4.87
C GLY A 9 7.38 -5.88 -5.96
N GLU A 10 6.09 -6.16 -6.19
CA GLU A 10 5.28 -5.51 -7.23
C GLU A 10 3.97 -4.96 -6.65
N ILE A 11 3.63 -3.72 -7.01
CA ILE A 11 2.33 -3.12 -6.70
C ILE A 11 1.55 -2.89 -8.00
N ARG A 12 0.43 -3.59 -8.13
CA ARG A 12 -0.53 -3.47 -9.25
C ARG A 12 -1.69 -2.58 -8.84
N ALA A 13 -2.10 -1.68 -9.72
CA ALA A 13 -3.29 -0.85 -9.53
C ALA A 13 -4.20 -0.97 -10.75
N SER A 14 -5.51 -1.05 -10.53
CA SER A 14 -6.48 -0.92 -11.62
C SER A 14 -6.65 0.54 -12.02
N ASP A 15 -7.15 0.80 -13.23
CA ASP A 15 -7.43 2.16 -13.71
C ASP A 15 -8.40 2.91 -12.79
N GLY A 16 -9.37 2.19 -12.21
CA GLY A 16 -10.31 2.75 -11.24
C GLY A 16 -9.61 3.27 -9.97
N VAL A 17 -8.65 2.50 -9.44
CA VAL A 17 -7.84 2.91 -8.29
C VAL A 17 -6.92 4.06 -8.67
N ALA A 18 -6.20 3.95 -9.79
CA ALA A 18 -5.30 5.01 -10.25
C ALA A 18 -6.04 6.34 -10.45
N ARG A 19 -7.24 6.31 -11.03
CA ARG A 19 -8.11 7.48 -11.16
C ARG A 19 -8.53 8.03 -9.79
N LYS A 20 -8.97 7.16 -8.87
CA LYS A 20 -9.38 7.56 -7.50
C LYS A 20 -8.24 8.25 -6.75
N LEU A 21 -7.02 7.72 -6.81
CA LEU A 21 -5.87 8.33 -6.14
C LEU A 21 -5.61 9.75 -6.66
N ARG A 22 -5.61 9.93 -7.98
CA ARG A 22 -5.39 11.24 -8.60
C ARG A 22 -6.49 12.23 -8.22
N THR A 23 -7.76 11.84 -8.36
CA THR A 23 -8.88 12.79 -8.21
C THR A 23 -9.26 13.06 -6.76
N LYS A 24 -9.09 12.09 -5.86
CA LYS A 24 -9.52 12.20 -4.45
C LYS A 24 -8.38 12.50 -3.49
N HIS A 25 -7.18 12.01 -3.79
CA HIS A 25 -6.06 12.00 -2.84
C HIS A 25 -4.83 12.76 -3.35
N ASN A 26 -4.92 13.37 -4.54
CA ASN A 26 -3.82 14.07 -5.22
C ASN A 26 -2.52 13.25 -5.18
N LEU A 27 -2.63 11.96 -5.46
CA LEU A 27 -1.55 10.98 -5.35
C LEU A 27 -1.56 10.09 -6.61
N SER A 28 -0.38 9.74 -7.11
CA SER A 28 -0.19 8.82 -8.21
C SER A 28 0.19 7.42 -7.73
N VAL A 29 0.00 6.42 -8.60
CA VAL A 29 0.42 5.04 -8.31
C VAL A 29 1.94 4.95 -8.20
N GLU A 30 2.68 5.74 -8.99
CA GLU A 30 4.15 5.75 -8.95
C GLU A 30 4.69 6.34 -7.65
N GLU A 31 4.08 7.40 -7.12
CA GLU A 31 4.43 7.92 -5.78
C GLU A 31 4.20 6.86 -4.70
N VAL A 32 3.09 6.12 -4.77
CA VAL A 32 2.83 5.01 -3.84
C VAL A 32 3.89 3.92 -3.97
N ARG A 33 4.28 3.54 -5.19
CA ARG A 33 5.34 2.55 -5.42
C ARG A 33 6.68 2.99 -4.86
N ALA A 34 7.08 4.24 -5.11
CA ALA A 34 8.31 4.82 -4.60
C ALA A 34 8.32 4.84 -3.06
N ALA A 35 7.19 5.19 -2.43
CA ALA A 35 7.09 5.25 -0.97
C ALA A 35 7.00 3.87 -0.30
N CYS A 36 6.65 2.81 -1.05
CA CYS A 36 6.58 1.43 -0.54
C CYS A 36 7.84 0.61 -0.84
N VAL A 37 8.94 1.24 -1.25
CA VAL A 37 10.22 0.54 -1.44
C VAL A 37 10.66 -0.10 -0.12
N PRO A 38 11.15 -1.35 -0.14
CA PRO A 38 11.65 -2.04 1.04
C PRO A 38 12.65 -1.20 1.85
N ASN A 39 12.47 -1.18 3.17
CA ASN A 39 13.23 -0.38 4.13
C ASN A 39 13.03 1.16 4.03
N GLN A 40 12.13 1.67 3.18
CA GLN A 40 11.79 3.10 3.13
C GLN A 40 10.49 3.44 3.86
N TYR A 41 9.60 2.47 4.06
CA TYR A 41 8.38 2.68 4.84
C TYR A 41 8.64 2.61 6.35
N ASP A 42 7.92 3.41 7.13
CA ASP A 42 8.06 3.50 8.59
C ASP A 42 7.50 2.27 9.30
N ARG A 43 6.38 1.76 8.78
CA ARG A 43 5.69 0.60 9.36
C ARG A 43 4.93 -0.14 8.28
N ALA A 44 4.97 -1.46 8.34
CA ALA A 44 4.04 -2.29 7.59
C ALA A 44 3.59 -3.49 8.43
N GLY A 45 2.33 -3.87 8.29
CA GLY A 45 1.75 -4.93 9.08
C GLY A 45 0.49 -5.49 8.45
N TRP A 46 0.32 -6.81 8.63
CA TRP A 46 -0.92 -7.48 8.29
C TRP A 46 -2.06 -6.96 9.16
N GLU A 47 -3.20 -6.74 8.53
CA GLU A 47 -4.46 -6.38 9.16
C GLU A 47 -5.54 -7.29 8.57
N VAL A 48 -6.45 -7.75 9.43
CA VAL A 48 -7.60 -8.56 9.01
C VAL A 48 -8.85 -7.73 9.25
N ASP A 49 -9.64 -7.58 8.21
CA ASP A 49 -10.90 -6.85 8.21
C ASP A 49 -12.02 -7.81 7.82
N GLU A 50 -13.14 -7.81 8.57
CA GLU A 50 -14.23 -8.75 8.33
C GLU A 50 -14.89 -8.59 6.95
N VAL A 51 -14.83 -7.39 6.37
CA VAL A 51 -15.47 -7.06 5.09
C VAL A 51 -14.49 -7.24 3.93
N HIS A 52 -13.22 -6.90 4.15
CA HIS A 52 -12.21 -6.81 3.09
C HIS A 52 -11.16 -7.93 3.13
N GLY A 53 -11.19 -8.79 4.14
CA GLY A 53 -10.26 -9.90 4.32
C GLY A 53 -8.87 -9.42 4.78
N GLU A 54 -7.86 -10.23 4.49
CA GLU A 54 -6.46 -9.92 4.81
C GLU A 54 -5.91 -8.82 3.90
N ARG A 55 -5.25 -7.84 4.52
CA ARG A 55 -4.58 -6.73 3.84
C ARG A 55 -3.27 -6.39 4.53
N LEU A 56 -2.36 -5.78 3.79
CA LEU A 56 -1.16 -5.18 4.32
C LEU A 56 -1.39 -3.67 4.40
N LEU A 57 -1.32 -3.12 5.61
CA LEU A 57 -1.31 -1.68 5.84
C LEU A 57 0.14 -1.23 5.90
N VAL A 58 0.50 -0.26 5.05
CA VAL A 58 1.82 0.35 5.01
C VAL A 58 1.69 1.83 5.37
N GLU A 59 2.44 2.25 6.38
CA GLU A 59 2.63 3.66 6.75
C GLU A 59 4.03 4.06 6.29
N THR A 60 4.08 5.12 5.50
CA THR A 60 5.30 5.65 4.89
C THR A 60 5.19 7.16 4.78
N HIS A 61 6.20 7.81 4.24
CA HIS A 61 6.21 9.23 3.95
C HIS A 61 6.94 9.53 2.65
N ASP A 62 6.62 10.67 2.07
CA ASP A 62 7.39 11.29 0.99
C ASP A 62 7.78 12.72 1.38
N ALA A 63 8.32 13.49 0.43
CA ALA A 63 8.68 14.90 0.66
C ALA A 63 7.49 15.81 0.99
N VAL A 64 6.26 15.38 0.72
CA VAL A 64 5.03 16.13 0.99
C VAL A 64 4.48 15.77 2.37
N GLY A 65 4.55 14.51 2.78
CA GLY A 65 4.19 14.09 4.13
C GLY A 65 3.85 12.61 4.26
N TRP A 66 3.11 12.29 5.31
CA TRP A 66 2.73 10.92 5.65
C TRP A 66 1.71 10.33 4.66
N ILE A 67 1.97 9.12 4.19
CA ILE A 67 1.09 8.35 3.31
C ILE A 67 0.69 7.06 4.03
N ARG A 68 -0.61 6.77 4.03
CA ARG A 68 -1.13 5.45 4.39
C ARG A 68 -1.54 4.71 3.12
N VAL A 69 -1.05 3.49 2.96
CA VAL A 69 -1.29 2.62 1.81
C VAL A 69 -1.96 1.33 2.27
N ILE A 70 -2.96 0.87 1.52
CA ILE A 70 -3.63 -0.40 1.73
C ILE A 70 -3.39 -1.29 0.52
N LEU A 71 -2.72 -2.42 0.76
CA LEU A 71 -2.39 -3.44 -0.20
C LEU A 71 -3.16 -4.73 0.10
N GLN A 72 -3.67 -5.40 -0.93
CA GLN A 72 -4.29 -6.71 -0.81
C GLN A 72 -3.36 -7.75 -1.47
N PRO A 73 -3.12 -8.91 -0.84
CA PRO A 73 -2.22 -9.91 -1.42
C PRO A 73 -2.80 -10.46 -2.72
N ILE A 74 -1.97 -10.52 -3.76
CA ILE A 74 -2.23 -11.35 -4.96
C ILE A 74 -1.37 -12.61 -4.84
N ASP A 75 -0.08 -12.43 -4.59
CA ASP A 75 0.90 -13.49 -4.35
C ASP A 75 1.86 -13.02 -3.25
N VAL A 76 1.83 -13.67 -2.08
CA VAL A 76 2.64 -13.26 -0.94
C VAL A 76 4.09 -13.75 -1.08
N GLU A 77 4.30 -14.86 -1.76
CA GLU A 77 5.63 -15.46 -1.94
C GLU A 77 6.46 -14.63 -2.93
N ASP A 78 5.84 -14.24 -4.05
CA ASP A 78 6.47 -13.36 -5.06
C ASP A 78 6.40 -11.87 -4.68
N GLY A 79 5.68 -11.53 -3.61
CA GLY A 79 5.50 -10.16 -3.14
C GLY A 79 4.71 -9.29 -4.13
N ILE A 80 3.68 -9.86 -4.76
CA ILE A 80 2.78 -9.18 -5.68
C ILE A 80 1.52 -8.73 -4.93
N TRP A 81 1.26 -7.43 -4.97
CA TRP A 81 0.19 -6.80 -4.21
C TRP A 81 -0.74 -5.97 -5.08
N GLN A 82 -2.03 -6.03 -4.79
CA GLN A 82 -3.00 -5.12 -5.35
C GLN A 82 -3.12 -3.87 -4.49
N LEU A 83 -2.89 -2.70 -5.07
CA LEU A 83 -3.20 -1.42 -4.45
C LEU A 83 -4.72 -1.23 -4.39
N ARG A 84 -5.25 -1.13 -3.17
CA ARG A 84 -6.68 -0.86 -2.93
C ARG A 84 -6.96 0.62 -2.79
N THR A 85 -6.11 1.32 -2.04
CA THR A 85 -6.19 2.75 -1.84
C THR A 85 -4.91 3.25 -1.17
N ALA A 86 -4.66 4.55 -1.27
CA ALA A 86 -3.65 5.27 -0.52
C ALA A 86 -4.11 6.71 -0.34
N TRP A 87 -3.64 7.38 0.71
CA TRP A 87 -3.90 8.80 0.91
C TRP A 87 -2.83 9.43 1.79
N ARG A 88 -2.58 10.72 1.56
CA ARG A 88 -1.78 11.52 2.50
C ARG A 88 -2.62 11.87 3.72
N ARG A 89 -2.06 11.70 4.91
CA ARG A 89 -2.65 12.29 6.13
C ARG A 89 -2.30 13.77 6.14
N MET A 90 -3.32 14.61 6.24
CA MET A 90 -3.17 16.02 6.62
C MET A 90 -2.92 16.12 8.12
#